data_AF-A0A931A735-F1
#
_entry.id   AF-A0A931A735-F1
#
_cell.length_a   1.000
_cell.length_b   1.000
_cell.length_c   1.000
_cell.angle_alpha   90.00
_cell.angle_beta   90.00
_cell.angle_gamma   90.00
#
_symmetry.space_group_name_H-M   'P 1'
#
loop_
_entity.id
_entity.type
_entity.pdbx_description
1 polymer ?
#
loop_
_entity_poly.entity_id
_entity_poly.type
_entity_poly.pdbx_seq_one_letter_code
_entity_poly.pdbx_strand_id
1 'polypeptide(L)'
;MNSQDARIARIYTTQTGNKVGDPTPNAPDVAGKPPATAYDLVVEIEAGNNVIDNAPYTLLITSMDDTAGTAVAALDPAIPAQKFASPPFTNVGLDFVLVQTFSIPVPAAGVQNHLLHYNAVMYNSNFQIVSMLSSEQFLLV
;
A
#
# COMPACT_ATOMS: atom_id res chain seq x y z
N MET A 1 -9.78 -9.24 -16.93
CA MET A 1 -8.32 -9.34 -16.69
C MET A 1 -7.78 -10.54 -17.45
N ASN A 2 -6.47 -10.63 -17.72
CA ASN A 2 -5.89 -11.89 -18.20
C ASN A 2 -5.91 -12.88 -17.02
N SER A 3 -6.40 -14.10 -17.23
CA SER A 3 -6.57 -15.10 -16.18
C SER A 3 -5.25 -15.54 -15.54
N GLN A 4 -4.10 -15.28 -16.19
CA GLN A 4 -2.76 -15.58 -15.68
C GLN A 4 -2.02 -14.38 -15.08
N ASP A 5 -2.67 -13.21 -14.96
CA ASP A 5 -2.00 -11.99 -14.55
C ASP A 5 -2.47 -11.51 -13.17
N ALA A 6 -1.56 -10.83 -12.46
CA ALA A 6 -1.84 -10.18 -11.19
C ALA A 6 -1.37 -8.73 -11.26
N ARG A 7 -2.19 -7.81 -10.77
CA ARG A 7 -1.89 -6.37 -10.79
C ARG A 7 -2.23 -5.68 -9.48
N ILE A 8 -1.48 -4.62 -9.18
CA ILE A 8 -1.84 -3.64 -8.16
C ILE A 8 -2.90 -2.72 -8.78
N ALA A 9 -4.12 -2.77 -8.26
CA ALA A 9 -5.22 -1.95 -8.74
C ALA A 9 -5.21 -0.56 -8.13
N ARG A 10 -4.91 -0.44 -6.83
CA ARG A 10 -4.86 0.84 -6.11
C ARG A 10 -3.86 0.81 -4.97
N ILE A 11 -3.31 1.98 -4.68
CA ILE A 11 -2.57 2.26 -3.45
C ILE A 11 -2.88 3.70 -3.02
N TYR A 12 -3.28 3.89 -1.77
CA TYR A 12 -3.60 5.21 -1.22
C TYR A 12 -3.48 5.23 0.30
N THR A 13 -3.23 6.41 0.85
CA THR A 13 -3.26 6.67 2.29
C THR A 13 -4.64 7.10 2.75
N THR A 14 -4.98 6.80 3.98
CA THR A 14 -6.24 7.22 4.60
C THR A 14 -6.05 7.39 6.11
N GLN A 15 -6.95 8.14 6.74
CA GLN A 15 -7.01 8.18 8.19
C GLN A 15 -7.32 6.78 8.75
N THR A 16 -6.82 6.49 9.94
CA THR A 16 -7.00 5.17 10.58
C THR A 16 -8.49 4.76 10.60
N GLY A 17 -8.81 3.59 10.04
CA GLY A 17 -10.16 3.03 9.97
C GLY A 17 -11.06 3.59 8.87
N ASN A 18 -10.57 4.53 8.05
CA ASN A 18 -11.30 5.08 6.92
C ASN A 18 -11.00 4.29 5.62
N LYS A 19 -11.75 4.57 4.54
CA LYS A 19 -11.66 3.86 3.24
C LYS A 19 -11.49 4.81 2.06
N VAL A 20 -11.38 6.11 2.33
CA VAL A 20 -11.28 7.15 1.31
C VAL A 20 -9.86 7.71 1.32
N GLY A 21 -9.26 7.85 0.14
CA GLY A 21 -7.95 8.47 -0.01
C GLY A 21 -7.91 9.85 0.65
N ASP A 22 -6.90 10.09 1.49
CA ASP A 22 -6.68 11.35 2.18
C ASP A 22 -5.22 11.80 1.92
N PRO A 23 -5.02 12.99 1.32
CA PRO A 23 -3.69 13.56 1.10
C PRO A 23 -3.05 14.09 2.39
N THR A 24 -3.77 14.08 3.52
CA THR A 24 -3.29 14.49 4.85
C THR A 24 -3.70 13.47 5.91
N PRO A 25 -3.23 12.21 5.80
CA PRO A 25 -3.85 11.07 6.48
C PRO A 25 -3.63 11.03 8.00
N ASN A 26 -2.73 11.85 8.54
CA ASN A 26 -2.52 12.00 9.98
C ASN A 26 -3.04 13.34 10.54
N ALA A 27 -3.71 14.16 9.72
CA ALA A 27 -4.24 15.43 10.17
C ALA A 27 -5.28 15.25 11.29
N PRO A 28 -5.34 16.18 12.26
CA PRO A 28 -6.28 16.08 13.36
C PRO A 28 -7.72 16.15 12.84
N ASP A 29 -8.55 15.21 13.31
CA ASP A 29 -9.99 15.12 13.02
C ASP A 29 -10.79 16.34 13.53
N VAL A 30 -10.23 17.05 14.52
CA VAL A 30 -10.83 18.23 15.16
C VAL A 30 -9.76 19.30 15.33
N ALA A 31 -10.10 20.56 15.01
CA ALA A 31 -9.21 21.70 15.18
C ALA A 31 -8.69 21.80 16.63
N GLY A 32 -7.37 21.96 16.78
CA GLY A 32 -6.70 22.09 18.08
C GLY A 32 -6.28 20.77 18.73
N LYS A 33 -6.61 19.60 18.14
CA LYS A 33 -6.01 18.33 18.55
C LYS A 33 -4.63 18.13 17.91
N PRO A 34 -3.75 17.35 18.56
CA PRO A 34 -2.51 16.93 17.92
C PRO A 34 -2.79 16.01 16.72
N PRO A 35 -1.89 15.98 15.71
CA PRO A 35 -1.92 15.00 14.63
C PRO A 35 -1.93 13.56 15.15
N ALA A 36 -2.52 12.65 14.39
CA ALA A 36 -2.52 11.23 14.71
C ALA A 36 -1.10 10.65 14.62
N THR A 37 -0.79 9.69 15.50
CA THR A 37 0.52 9.01 15.52
C THR A 37 0.61 7.84 14.54
N ALA A 38 -0.47 7.56 13.80
CA ALA A 38 -0.52 6.55 12.78
C ALA A 38 -1.59 6.89 11.74
N TYR A 39 -1.43 6.32 10.54
CA TYR A 39 -2.43 6.34 9.47
C TYR A 39 -2.48 4.98 8.79
N ASP A 40 -3.45 4.80 7.90
CA ASP A 40 -3.61 3.55 7.16
C ASP A 40 -3.12 3.72 5.71
N LEU A 41 -2.29 2.77 5.26
CA LEU A 41 -1.97 2.55 3.86
C LEU A 41 -2.83 1.41 3.34
N VAL A 42 -3.61 1.67 2.30
CA VAL A 42 -4.47 0.66 1.67
C VAL A 42 -3.89 0.29 0.31
N VAL A 43 -3.77 -1.02 0.07
CA VAL A 43 -3.37 -1.58 -1.22
C VAL A 43 -4.42 -2.57 -1.70
N GLU A 44 -4.85 -2.40 -2.94
CA GLU A 44 -5.79 -3.27 -3.63
C GLU A 44 -5.03 -4.03 -4.72
N ILE A 45 -5.09 -5.36 -4.67
CA ILE A 45 -4.48 -6.27 -5.64
C ILE A 45 -5.58 -7.11 -6.26
N GLU A 46 -5.50 -7.27 -7.57
CA GLU A 46 -6.38 -8.14 -8.33
C GLU A 46 -5.56 -9.22 -9.05
N ALA A 47 -6.03 -10.46 -9.05
CA ALA A 47 -5.38 -11.58 -9.73
C ALA A 47 -6.40 -12.44 -10.47
N GLY A 48 -6.05 -12.92 -11.66
CA GLY A 48 -6.87 -13.85 -12.42
C GLY A 48 -6.95 -15.25 -11.78
N ASN A 49 -8.01 -16.01 -12.07
CA ASN A 49 -8.21 -17.36 -11.52
C ASN A 49 -7.16 -18.43 -11.86
N ASN A 50 -6.35 -18.25 -12.91
CA ASN A 50 -5.29 -19.19 -13.26
C ASN A 50 -3.93 -18.84 -12.61
N VAL A 51 -3.86 -17.74 -11.84
CA VAL A 51 -2.68 -17.34 -11.05
C VAL A 51 -2.48 -18.24 -9.82
N ILE A 52 -3.53 -18.96 -9.40
CA ILE A 52 -3.58 -19.74 -8.15
C ILE A 52 -2.54 -20.87 -8.11
N ASP A 53 -2.13 -21.41 -9.26
CA ASP A 53 -1.60 -22.78 -9.28
C ASP A 53 -0.07 -22.92 -9.24
N ASN A 54 0.75 -21.85 -9.34
CA ASN A 54 2.19 -22.08 -9.55
C ASN A 54 3.25 -21.14 -8.94
N ALA A 55 2.92 -20.08 -8.18
CA ALA A 55 3.98 -19.25 -7.57
C ALA A 55 3.51 -18.23 -6.52
N PRO A 56 4.23 -18.04 -5.39
CA PRO A 56 4.03 -16.87 -4.54
C PRO A 56 4.49 -15.61 -5.29
N TYR A 57 3.72 -14.52 -5.18
CA TYR A 57 4.18 -13.20 -5.61
C TYR A 57 4.73 -12.46 -4.39
N THR A 58 5.69 -11.58 -4.62
CA THR A 58 6.23 -10.70 -3.59
C THR A 58 5.74 -9.29 -3.85
N LEU A 59 5.08 -8.70 -2.87
CA LEU A 59 4.75 -7.27 -2.86
C LEU A 59 5.84 -6.54 -2.09
N LEU A 60 6.42 -5.52 -2.70
CA LEU A 60 7.33 -4.59 -2.06
C LEU A 60 6.69 -3.21 -2.11
N ILE A 61 6.64 -2.52 -0.98
CA ILE A 61 6.17 -1.14 -0.89
C ILE A 61 7.25 -0.32 -0.22
N THR A 62 7.67 0.75 -0.88
CA THR A 62 8.68 1.68 -0.39
C THR A 62 8.10 3.07 -0.32
N SER A 63 8.30 3.75 0.79
CA SER A 63 7.98 5.17 0.95
C SER A 63 9.12 6.05 0.43
N MET A 64 8.75 7.15 -0.21
CA MET A 64 9.66 8.16 -0.73
C MET A 64 9.26 9.53 -0.21
N ASP A 65 10.27 10.29 0.20
CA ASP A 65 10.17 11.70 0.55
C ASP A 65 10.61 12.53 -0.65
N ASP A 66 9.64 13.19 -1.28
CA ASP A 66 9.86 14.05 -2.44
C ASP A 66 10.51 15.38 -2.05
N THR A 67 10.42 15.76 -0.78
CA THR A 67 11.02 16.99 -0.24
C THR A 67 12.51 16.79 -0.03
N ALA A 68 12.90 15.65 0.55
CA ALA A 68 14.30 15.29 0.79
C ALA A 68 14.96 14.55 -0.39
N GLY A 69 14.18 14.00 -1.32
CA GLY A 69 14.65 13.18 -2.44
C GLY A 69 15.19 11.81 -2.00
N THR A 70 14.67 11.25 -0.91
CA THR A 70 15.19 10.01 -0.30
C THR A 70 14.08 9.06 0.13
N ALA A 71 14.38 7.76 0.22
CA ALA A 71 13.44 6.77 0.76
C ALA A 71 13.32 6.91 2.29
N VAL A 72 12.14 6.61 2.84
CA VAL A 72 11.86 6.75 4.28
C VAL A 72 11.51 5.40 4.91
N ALA A 73 12.47 4.50 5.03
CA ALA A 73 12.23 3.12 5.49
C ALA A 73 11.41 2.98 6.79
N ALA A 74 11.37 4.00 7.65
CA ALA A 74 10.52 4.03 8.85
C ALA A 74 9.00 4.02 8.56
N LEU A 75 8.59 4.39 7.34
CA LEU A 75 7.21 4.39 6.85
C LEU A 75 6.90 3.18 5.98
N ASP A 76 7.87 2.30 5.71
CA ASP A 76 7.61 1.11 4.89
C ASP A 76 6.72 0.11 5.66
N PRO A 77 5.63 -0.40 5.04
CA PRO A 77 4.79 -1.39 5.69
C PRO A 77 5.53 -2.72 5.89
N ALA A 78 5.25 -3.40 7.00
CA ALA A 78 5.64 -4.80 7.15
C ALA A 78 4.74 -5.69 6.28
N ILE A 79 5.24 -6.11 5.13
CA ILE A 79 4.47 -6.92 4.17
C ILE A 79 4.65 -8.41 4.48
N PRO A 80 3.57 -9.14 4.86
CA PRO A 80 3.63 -10.59 4.99
C PRO A 80 3.76 -11.24 3.60
N ALA A 81 4.30 -12.47 3.56
CA ALA A 81 4.37 -13.24 2.30
C ALA A 81 2.98 -13.42 1.68
N GLN A 82 2.81 -13.00 0.42
CA GLN A 82 1.54 -13.05 -0.28
C GLN A 82 1.32 -14.44 -0.90
N LYS A 83 0.18 -15.06 -0.57
CA LYS A 83 -0.24 -16.36 -1.13
C LYS A 83 -1.69 -16.24 -1.62
N PHE A 84 -1.88 -16.29 -2.94
CA PHE A 84 -3.16 -16.04 -3.61
C PHE A 84 -4.23 -17.12 -3.37
N ALA A 85 -3.84 -18.30 -2.87
CA ALA A 85 -4.73 -19.43 -2.58
C ALA A 85 -5.18 -19.53 -1.10
N SER A 86 -4.80 -18.56 -0.26
CA SER A 86 -5.14 -18.52 1.16
C SER A 86 -5.60 -17.11 1.53
N PRO A 87 -6.35 -16.94 2.64
CA PRO A 87 -6.64 -15.62 3.18
C PRO A 87 -5.36 -14.74 3.16
N PRO A 88 -5.45 -13.50 2.65
CA PRO A 88 -6.64 -12.64 2.65
C PRO A 88 -7.33 -12.42 1.28
N PHE A 89 -7.00 -13.16 0.21
CA PHE A 89 -7.68 -12.99 -1.08
C PHE A 89 -9.13 -13.47 -1.04
N THR A 90 -10.03 -12.64 -1.58
CA THR A 90 -11.46 -12.93 -1.73
C THR A 90 -11.80 -13.16 -3.20
N ASN A 91 -12.65 -14.14 -3.48
CA ASN A 91 -13.08 -14.41 -4.85
C ASN A 91 -14.22 -13.46 -5.25
N VAL A 92 -14.04 -12.74 -6.34
CA VAL A 92 -15.03 -11.83 -6.96
C VAL A 92 -15.28 -12.31 -8.39
N GLY A 93 -16.25 -13.21 -8.55
CA GLY A 93 -16.60 -13.78 -9.84
C GLY A 93 -15.56 -14.80 -10.35
N LEU A 94 -14.75 -14.39 -11.32
CA LEU A 94 -13.64 -15.20 -11.85
C LEU A 94 -12.26 -14.67 -11.43
N ASP A 95 -12.21 -13.56 -10.69
CA ASP A 95 -10.99 -12.90 -10.27
C ASP A 95 -10.86 -12.95 -8.74
N PHE A 96 -9.64 -12.82 -8.23
CA PHE A 96 -9.33 -12.71 -6.81
C PHE A 96 -8.96 -11.28 -6.49
N VAL A 97 -9.56 -10.73 -5.44
CA VAL A 97 -9.30 -9.37 -4.96
C VAL A 97 -8.80 -9.44 -3.52
N LEU A 98 -7.70 -8.76 -3.26
CA LEU A 98 -7.18 -8.50 -1.94
C LEU A 98 -7.21 -6.99 -1.68
N VAL A 99 -7.84 -6.60 -0.58
CA VAL A 99 -7.67 -5.27 0.01
C VAL A 99 -6.90 -5.46 1.30
N GLN A 100 -5.67 -4.95 1.34
CA GLN A 100 -4.82 -5.02 2.52
C GLN A 100 -4.59 -3.62 3.07
N THR A 101 -4.82 -3.48 4.38
CA THR A 101 -4.57 -2.25 5.12
C THR A 101 -3.38 -2.45 6.04
N PHE A 102 -2.45 -1.51 6.00
CA PHE A 102 -1.29 -1.47 6.89
C PHE A 102 -1.39 -0.22 7.76
N SER A 103 -1.34 -0.40 9.08
CA SER A 103 -1.22 0.72 9.99
C SER A 103 0.23 1.17 10.05
N ILE A 104 0.50 2.38 9.57
CA ILE A 104 1.84 2.96 9.47
C ILE A 104 2.05 3.93 10.64
N PRO A 105 3.01 3.66 11.54
CA PRO A 105 3.35 4.60 12.60
C PRO A 105 4.04 5.82 12.02
N VAL A 106 3.62 7.01 12.44
CA VAL A 106 4.27 8.28 12.08
C VAL A 106 5.50 8.49 12.99
N PRO A 107 6.71 8.63 12.43
CA PRO A 107 7.89 8.98 13.21
C PRO A 107 7.71 10.30 13.96
N ALA A 108 8.26 10.40 15.18
CA ALA A 108 8.12 11.59 16.01
C ALA A 108 8.77 12.86 15.42
N ALA A 109 9.70 12.72 14.47
CA ALA A 109 10.39 13.82 13.81
C ALA A 109 10.90 13.41 12.41
N GLY A 110 11.21 14.41 11.59
CA GLY A 110 11.95 14.23 10.33
C GLY A 110 11.11 14.01 9.07
N VAL A 111 9.79 13.86 9.20
CA VAL A 111 8.86 13.69 8.06
C VAL A 111 7.69 14.68 8.08
N GLN A 112 7.64 15.55 9.09
CA GLN A 112 6.57 16.52 9.26
C GLN A 112 6.69 17.62 8.18
N ASN A 113 5.57 17.97 7.57
CA ASN A 113 5.44 18.88 6.44
C ASN A 113 6.22 18.46 5.18
N HIS A 114 6.57 17.19 5.05
CA HIS A 114 7.21 16.65 3.86
C HIS A 114 6.16 16.05 2.93
N LEU A 115 6.31 16.32 1.63
CA LEU A 115 5.55 15.65 0.58
C LEU A 115 6.11 14.23 0.38
N LEU A 116 5.25 13.24 0.54
CA LEU A 116 5.59 11.82 0.54
C LEU A 116 4.73 11.07 -0.47
N HIS A 117 5.23 9.96 -1.00
CA HIS A 117 4.43 8.99 -1.75
C HIS A 117 4.93 7.57 -1.51
N TYR A 118 4.11 6.59 -1.85
CA TYR A 118 4.48 5.19 -1.86
C TYR A 118 4.67 4.67 -3.27
N ASN A 119 5.67 3.80 -3.45
CA ASN A 119 5.83 2.98 -4.64
C ASN A 119 5.60 1.53 -4.27
N ALA A 120 4.64 0.89 -4.93
CA ALA A 120 4.36 -0.53 -4.80
C ALA A 120 4.84 -1.26 -6.06
N VAL A 121 5.58 -2.35 -5.86
CA VAL A 121 6.08 -3.21 -6.93
C VAL A 121 5.74 -4.64 -6.59
N MET A 122 5.16 -5.35 -7.56
CA MET A 122 4.84 -6.76 -7.43
C MET A 122 5.74 -7.59 -8.33
N TYR A 123 6.33 -8.62 -7.75
CA TYR A 123 7.22 -9.57 -8.41
C TYR A 123 6.59 -10.96 -8.48
N ASN A 124 6.76 -11.66 -9.59
CA ASN A 124 6.46 -13.10 -9.66
C ASN A 124 7.61 -13.94 -9.04
N SER A 125 7.46 -15.26 -9.00
CA SER A 125 8.48 -16.19 -8.47
C SER A 125 9.82 -16.15 -9.21
N ASN A 126 9.84 -15.66 -10.45
CA ASN A 126 11.06 -15.50 -11.25
C ASN A 126 11.73 -14.13 -11.02
N PHE A 127 11.30 -13.38 -9.99
CA PHE A 127 11.76 -12.02 -9.68
C PHE A 127 11.52 -11.01 -10.80
N GLN A 128 10.54 -11.27 -11.68
CA GLN A 128 10.14 -10.33 -12.71
C GLN A 128 9.07 -9.40 -12.18
N ILE A 129 9.18 -8.11 -12.48
CA ILE A 129 8.15 -7.13 -12.15
C ILE A 129 6.93 -7.41 -13.04
N VAL A 130 5.79 -7.66 -12.40
CA VAL A 130 4.51 -7.88 -13.09
C VAL A 130 3.57 -6.68 -12.97
N SER A 131 3.74 -5.87 -11.93
CA SER A 131 2.93 -4.68 -11.71
C SER A 131 3.70 -3.67 -10.87
N MET A 132 3.48 -2.39 -11.16
CA MET A 132 3.99 -1.28 -10.39
C MET A 132 2.93 -0.19 -10.31
N LEU A 133 2.78 0.44 -9.16
CA LEU A 133 1.88 1.56 -8.96
C LEU A 133 2.42 2.49 -7.88
N SER A 134 2.27 3.79 -8.09
CA SER A 134 2.59 4.81 -7.08
C SER A 134 1.31 5.37 -6.49
N SER A 135 1.33 5.72 -5.21
CA SER A 135 0.22 6.44 -4.59
C SER A 135 0.17 7.88 -5.08
N GLU A 136 -0.96 8.54 -4.83
CA GLU A 136 -0.96 10.00 -4.81
C GLU A 136 -0.01 10.50 -3.71
N GLN A 137 0.47 11.73 -3.90
CA GLN A 137 1.30 12.38 -2.90
C GLN A 137 0.46 12.79 -1.69
N PHE A 138 1.04 12.67 -0.51
CA PHE A 138 0.42 13.03 0.76
C PHE A 138 1.40 13.82 1.64
N LEU A 139 0.84 14.52 2.62
CA LEU A 139 1.55 15.36 3.58
C LEU A 139 1.29 14.81 4.99
N LEU A 140 2.36 14.67 5.77
CA LEU A 140 2.24 14.42 7.20
C LEU A 140 2.32 15.75 7.96
N VAL A 141 1.34 16.02 8.83
CA VAL A 141 1.24 17.26 9.62
C VAL A 141 1.57 17.06 11.09
#